data_AF-A0A9R0DYL7-F1
#
_entry.id   AF-A0A9R0DYL7-F1
#
_cell.length_a   1.000
_cell.length_b   1.000
_cell.length_c   1.000
_cell.angle_alpha   90.00
_cell.angle_beta   90.00
_cell.angle_gamma   90.00
#
_symmetry.space_group_name_H-M   'P 1'
#
loop_
_entity.id
_entity.type
_entity.pdbx_description
1 polymer ?
#
loop_
_entity_poly.entity_id
_entity_poly.type
_entity_poly.pdbx_seq_one_letter_code
_entity_poly.pdbx_strand_id
1 'polypeptide(L)'
;MGVSIDRTFVFLSFLCLVLCDLNLEEDEPCVTDGLNGTCVGIFRCPTASLTYLYTNAGYIKSPKEIFDYPDLPDICSYKNNEPVVCCTDCGISKEERLRHTSIGPLGRLKQNTGPIAWSKCLDYFKMLPYPCRGIGNFQLRKIWKEKKKCHEFMLGISLVTGGRNAQRWEFPHMALLGYGDDENSAQWLCGGSVISERFILTAAHCIFTRDLGNVSYAALGLLKRTDPKELWNIHKIKRIIPHPEYNPPSKYHDIALLETETEINFGKNLLPACLDTGMNKKWSAEASGWGQLGHKKDLADTLQVVTLRKFEETECATLFPQHRHLKHGYDHEKQSCYGSHSKILDTCQGDSGGPLQTNQFKCQYTVVGVTSFGKDCGILGSAGMYTRVSYYVPWIEGIVWPEETEERMKKDNLWLDKWLNSTSQ
;
A
#
# COMPACT_ATOMS: atom_id res chain seq x y z
N MET A 1 -24.85 63.47 -35.90
CA MET A 1 -23.86 62.47 -36.35
C MET A 1 -22.81 62.37 -35.24
N GLY A 2 -22.75 61.21 -34.59
CA GLY A 2 -22.01 61.01 -33.35
C GLY A 2 -20.50 60.97 -33.56
N VAL A 3 -19.78 61.66 -32.68
CA VAL A 3 -18.32 61.56 -32.55
C VAL A 3 -18.02 60.41 -31.60
N SER A 4 -17.40 59.36 -32.13
CA SER A 4 -16.88 58.22 -31.37
C SER A 4 -15.64 58.67 -30.60
N ILE A 5 -15.71 58.63 -29.27
CA ILE A 5 -14.56 58.78 -28.38
C ILE A 5 -14.17 57.39 -27.86
N ASP A 6 -12.88 57.15 -27.98
CA ASP A 6 -12.05 56.00 -27.64
C ASP A 6 -12.48 55.18 -26.41
N ARG A 7 -12.52 53.84 -26.56
CA ARG A 7 -12.80 52.86 -25.49
C ARG A 7 -11.79 51.70 -25.50
N THR A 8 -10.52 51.96 -25.79
CA THR A 8 -9.52 50.89 -25.91
C THR A 8 -8.46 50.88 -24.80
N PHE A 9 -8.57 51.69 -23.74
CA PHE A 9 -7.46 51.87 -22.77
C PHE A 9 -7.78 51.66 -21.28
N VAL A 10 -8.80 50.88 -20.90
CA VAL A 10 -9.13 50.68 -19.46
C VAL A 10 -9.25 49.20 -19.01
N PHE A 11 -9.01 48.22 -19.88
CA PHE A 11 -9.25 46.79 -19.52
C PHE A 11 -8.01 45.96 -19.14
N LEU A 12 -6.91 46.59 -18.69
CA LEU A 12 -5.67 45.87 -18.31
C LEU A 12 -5.19 46.11 -16.86
N SER A 13 -6.03 46.64 -15.96
CA SER A 13 -5.63 46.83 -14.55
C SER A 13 -6.51 46.12 -13.50
N PHE A 14 -7.36 45.18 -13.90
CA PHE A 14 -8.30 44.52 -12.99
C PHE A 14 -8.27 42.99 -13.05
N LEU A 15 -7.09 42.40 -13.26
CA LEU A 15 -6.87 40.95 -13.14
C LEU A 15 -5.60 40.63 -12.32
N CYS A 16 -5.43 41.30 -11.18
CA CYS A 16 -4.42 40.95 -10.18
C CYS A 16 -5.03 41.09 -8.76
N LEU A 17 -6.03 40.25 -8.49
CA LEU A 17 -6.67 40.03 -7.19
C LEU A 17 -6.85 38.51 -7.11
N VAL A 18 -6.29 37.70 -6.21
CA VAL A 18 -5.46 37.90 -5.02
C VAL A 18 -4.61 36.63 -4.90
N LEU A 19 -3.32 36.73 -5.18
CA LEU A 19 -2.29 35.88 -4.58
C LEU A 19 -1.31 36.89 -4.02
N CYS A 20 -1.54 37.35 -2.79
CA CYS A 20 -0.54 38.13 -2.08
C CYS A 20 0.55 37.13 -1.66
N ASP A 21 1.55 36.93 -2.51
CA ASP A 21 2.82 36.40 -2.06
C ASP A 21 3.46 37.48 -1.17
N LEU A 22 3.25 37.35 0.14
CA LEU A 22 3.91 38.14 1.16
C LEU A 22 5.38 37.73 1.15
N ASN A 23 6.22 38.28 0.28
CA ASN A 23 7.67 37.99 0.14
C ASN A 23 8.46 38.15 1.47
N LEU A 24 8.17 37.27 2.42
CA LEU A 24 8.63 37.20 3.79
C LEU A 24 9.42 35.90 3.90
N GLU A 25 10.57 36.00 4.54
CA GLU A 25 11.48 34.88 4.74
C GLU A 25 10.99 33.95 5.87
N GLU A 26 11.61 32.78 5.96
CA GLU A 26 11.30 31.82 7.02
C GLU A 26 11.67 32.41 8.39
N ASP A 27 10.84 32.13 9.40
CA ASP A 27 10.89 32.64 10.76
C ASP A 27 10.57 34.15 10.92
N GLU A 28 10.15 34.84 9.85
CA GLU A 28 9.64 36.23 9.92
C GLU A 28 8.21 36.31 10.48
N PRO A 29 7.85 37.40 11.19
CA PRO A 29 6.49 37.62 11.68
C PRO A 29 5.52 37.90 10.53
N CYS A 30 4.31 37.36 10.64
CA CYS A 30 3.25 37.56 9.65
C CYS A 30 1.90 37.79 10.35
N VAL A 31 0.91 38.26 9.59
CA VAL A 31 -0.46 38.44 10.08
C VAL A 31 -1.42 37.79 9.11
N THR A 32 -2.27 36.90 9.63
CA THR A 32 -3.32 36.20 8.87
C THR A 32 -4.61 36.31 9.66
N ASP A 33 -5.70 36.73 9.01
CA ASP A 33 -7.00 37.00 9.65
C ASP A 33 -6.94 37.89 10.91
N GLY A 34 -6.02 38.86 10.93
CA GLY A 34 -5.81 39.75 12.07
C GLY A 34 -5.09 39.12 13.27
N LEU A 35 -4.54 37.92 13.12
CA LEU A 35 -3.77 37.21 14.14
C LEU A 35 -2.29 37.18 13.78
N ASN A 36 -1.44 37.42 14.76
CA ASN A 36 0.01 37.33 14.59
C ASN A 36 0.43 35.85 14.47
N GLY A 37 1.27 35.58 13.48
CA GLY A 37 1.88 34.29 13.23
C GLY A 37 3.36 34.41 12.87
N THR A 38 3.93 33.30 12.42
CA THR A 38 5.30 33.21 11.95
C THR A 38 5.35 32.45 10.63
N CYS A 39 6.05 32.99 9.63
CA CYS A 39 6.28 32.34 8.35
C CYS A 39 7.17 31.11 8.54
N VAL A 40 6.66 29.91 8.27
CA VAL A 40 7.43 28.67 8.40
C VAL A 40 7.13 27.73 7.24
N GLY A 41 8.05 26.82 6.90
CA GLY A 41 7.74 25.76 5.94
C GLY A 41 6.47 25.00 6.32
N ILE A 42 5.64 24.63 5.34
CA ILE A 42 4.31 24.02 5.59
C ILE A 42 4.34 22.82 6.55
N PHE A 43 5.42 22.02 6.54
CA PHE A 43 5.62 20.86 7.40
C PHE A 43 6.08 21.17 8.85
N ARG A 44 6.44 22.42 9.14
CA ARG A 44 6.69 22.94 10.49
C ARG A 44 5.42 23.46 11.16
N CYS A 45 4.37 23.73 10.39
CA CYS A 45 3.07 24.18 10.90
C CYS A 45 2.07 22.99 10.99
N PRO A 46 1.78 22.45 12.19
CA PRO A 46 1.00 21.22 12.34
C PRO A 46 -0.39 21.28 11.69
N THR A 47 -1.15 22.36 11.89
CA THR A 47 -2.49 22.50 11.30
C THR A 47 -2.43 22.62 9.79
N ALA A 48 -1.50 23.39 9.24
CA ALA A 48 -1.30 23.52 7.79
C ALA A 48 -0.90 22.17 7.17
N SER A 49 0.04 21.47 7.79
CA SER A 49 0.48 20.13 7.40
C SER A 49 -0.68 19.14 7.36
N LEU A 50 -1.46 19.05 8.44
CA LEU A 50 -2.59 18.12 8.52
C LEU A 50 -3.67 18.48 7.51
N THR A 51 -4.02 19.76 7.38
CA THR A 51 -5.01 20.23 6.41
C THR A 51 -4.59 19.87 4.98
N TYR A 52 -3.33 20.11 4.63
CA TYR A 52 -2.75 19.71 3.35
C TYR A 52 -2.83 18.20 3.12
N LEU A 53 -2.41 17.39 4.11
CA LEU A 53 -2.43 15.93 4.01
C LEU A 53 -3.83 15.34 3.87
N TYR A 54 -4.81 15.81 4.65
CA TYR A 54 -6.20 15.34 4.57
C TYR A 54 -6.93 15.84 3.31
N THR A 55 -6.57 17.02 2.81
CA THR A 55 -7.06 17.54 1.52
C THR A 55 -6.55 16.68 0.36
N ASN A 56 -5.24 16.42 0.31
CA ASN A 56 -4.64 15.58 -0.74
C ASN A 56 -5.10 14.12 -0.70
N ALA A 57 -5.44 13.60 0.48
CA ALA A 57 -6.04 12.28 0.62
C ALA A 57 -7.55 12.25 0.26
N GLY A 58 -8.14 13.40 -0.08
CA GLY A 58 -9.53 13.55 -0.47
C GLY A 58 -10.54 13.30 0.65
N TYR A 59 -10.12 13.49 1.91
CA TYR A 59 -11.02 13.51 3.07
C TYR A 59 -11.73 14.86 3.24
N ILE A 60 -11.10 15.94 2.77
CA ILE A 60 -11.66 17.29 2.76
C ILE A 60 -12.16 17.56 1.33
N LYS A 61 -13.48 17.53 1.12
CA LYS A 61 -14.10 17.84 -0.17
C LYS A 61 -14.61 19.28 -0.17
N SER A 62 -13.84 20.22 -0.72
CA SER A 62 -14.19 21.64 -0.88
C SER A 62 -14.54 22.39 0.43
N PRO A 63 -14.25 23.70 0.57
CA PRO A 63 -14.34 24.39 1.86
C PRO A 63 -15.76 24.59 2.43
N LYS A 64 -16.83 24.04 1.83
CA LYS A 64 -18.21 24.46 2.16
C LYS A 64 -19.19 23.38 2.60
N GLU A 65 -18.82 22.10 2.65
CA GLU A 65 -19.82 21.06 2.98
C GLU A 65 -19.56 20.27 4.28
N ILE A 66 -18.46 20.49 5.00
CA ILE A 66 -18.23 19.84 6.30
C ILE A 66 -17.65 20.86 7.28
N PHE A 67 -18.49 21.38 8.18
CA PHE A 67 -18.11 22.24 9.29
C PHE A 67 -17.12 21.53 10.24
N ASP A 68 -15.81 21.79 10.10
CA ASP A 68 -14.83 21.79 11.20
C ASP A 68 -13.36 22.00 10.78
N TYR A 69 -13.02 22.12 9.49
CA TYR A 69 -11.61 22.17 9.07
C TYR A 69 -11.06 23.60 9.02
N PRO A 70 -9.86 23.86 9.56
CA PRO A 70 -9.20 25.15 9.40
C PRO A 70 -8.83 25.36 7.93
N ASP A 71 -9.00 26.59 7.44
CA ASP A 71 -8.52 26.98 6.12
C ASP A 71 -6.99 26.85 6.02
N LEU A 72 -6.50 26.66 4.79
CA LEU A 72 -5.06 26.73 4.55
C LEU A 72 -4.57 28.15 4.88
N PRO A 73 -3.49 28.28 5.68
CA PRO A 73 -2.95 29.59 6.03
C PRO A 73 -2.43 30.35 4.80
N ASP A 74 -2.39 31.67 4.92
CA ASP A 74 -1.81 32.55 3.91
C ASP A 74 -0.36 32.14 3.58
N ILE A 75 -0.03 32.21 2.30
CA ILE A 75 1.32 31.93 1.81
C ILE A 75 2.17 33.18 2.06
N CYS A 76 3.26 33.00 2.80
CA CYS A 76 4.32 33.98 2.87
C CYS A 76 5.08 33.97 1.54
N SER A 77 5.89 32.94 1.33
CA SER A 77 6.77 32.84 0.17
C SER A 77 6.88 31.39 -0.30
N TYR A 78 7.72 31.15 -1.29
CA TYR A 78 8.08 29.80 -1.74
C TYR A 78 9.58 29.57 -1.55
N LYS A 79 9.93 28.42 -1.00
CA LYS A 79 11.32 27.96 -0.84
C LYS A 79 11.45 26.58 -1.47
N ASN A 80 12.31 26.46 -2.49
CA ASN A 80 12.49 25.22 -3.26
C ASN A 80 11.16 24.65 -3.81
N ASN A 81 10.27 25.51 -4.32
CA ASN A 81 8.95 25.14 -4.83
C ASN A 81 7.98 24.59 -3.75
N GLU A 82 8.30 24.76 -2.46
CA GLU A 82 7.41 24.46 -1.34
C GLU A 82 6.89 25.75 -0.68
N PRO A 83 5.62 25.79 -0.26
CA PRO A 83 5.05 26.97 0.39
C PRO A 83 5.60 27.17 1.81
N VAL A 84 6.02 28.40 2.09
CA VAL A 84 6.22 28.95 3.43
C VAL A 84 4.91 29.63 3.81
N VAL A 85 4.34 29.26 4.95
CA VAL A 85 2.98 29.68 5.34
C VAL A 85 2.98 30.44 6.66
N CYS A 86 2.02 31.36 6.81
CA CYS A 86 1.83 32.10 8.05
C CYS A 86 1.21 31.21 9.14
N CYS A 87 2.04 30.64 10.01
CA CYS A 87 1.59 29.70 11.03
C CYS A 87 1.21 30.41 12.33
N THR A 88 0.02 30.10 12.86
CA THR A 88 -0.50 30.65 14.12
C THR A 88 -0.59 29.59 15.24
N ASP A 89 0.05 28.42 15.06
CA ASP A 89 -0.04 27.31 16.01
C ASP A 89 0.90 27.50 17.22
N CYS A 90 0.44 27.09 18.41
CA CYS A 90 1.23 27.16 19.64
C CYS A 90 2.46 26.24 19.64
N GLY A 91 2.47 25.21 18.77
CA GLY A 91 3.47 24.17 18.73
C GLY A 91 4.11 24.06 17.36
N ILE A 92 4.61 25.18 16.80
CA ILE A 92 5.44 25.15 15.59
C ILE A 92 6.55 24.14 15.81
N SER A 93 6.57 23.11 14.97
CA SER A 93 7.51 22.02 15.12
C SER A 93 8.89 22.48 14.63
N LYS A 94 9.92 22.23 15.44
CA LYS A 94 11.32 22.42 15.02
C LYS A 94 11.76 21.39 13.99
N GLU A 95 11.05 20.27 13.93
CA GLU A 95 11.29 19.15 13.02
C GLU A 95 10.09 18.96 12.08
N GLU A 96 10.34 18.58 10.84
CA GLU A 96 9.28 18.39 9.83
C GLU A 96 8.68 16.98 9.89
N ARG A 97 8.20 16.59 11.08
CA ARG A 97 7.75 15.22 11.39
C ARG A 97 6.64 14.70 10.46
N LEU A 98 5.87 15.61 9.85
CA LEU A 98 4.77 15.29 8.95
C LEU A 98 5.16 15.26 7.47
N ARG A 99 6.39 15.66 7.09
CA ARG A 99 6.87 15.72 5.69
C ARG A 99 6.78 14.38 4.97
N HIS A 100 7.03 13.30 5.68
CA HIS A 100 6.98 11.93 5.16
C HIS A 100 5.76 11.16 5.66
N THR A 101 4.65 11.84 5.90
CA THR A 101 3.43 11.22 6.40
C THR A 101 2.32 11.27 5.36
N SER A 102 1.60 10.16 5.19
CA SER A 102 0.39 10.06 4.37
C SER A 102 -0.81 9.73 5.23
N ILE A 103 -2.02 10.03 4.74
CA ILE A 103 -3.26 9.63 5.40
C ILE A 103 -3.70 8.28 4.84
N GLY A 104 -3.74 7.26 5.70
CA GLY A 104 -4.26 5.95 5.33
C GLY A 104 -5.79 5.94 5.20
N PRO A 105 -6.40 4.85 4.68
CA PRO A 105 -7.82 4.77 4.31
C PRO A 105 -8.80 4.88 5.48
N LEU A 106 -8.28 4.79 6.71
CA LEU A 106 -9.02 4.98 7.96
C LEU A 106 -8.77 6.35 8.60
N GLY A 107 -8.22 7.31 7.85
CA GLY A 107 -7.89 8.65 8.35
C GLY A 107 -6.72 8.69 9.33
N ARG A 108 -5.92 7.62 9.44
CA ARG A 108 -4.76 7.57 10.34
C ARG A 108 -3.50 8.05 9.63
N LEU A 109 -2.68 8.82 10.33
CA LEU A 109 -1.33 9.19 9.91
C LEU A 109 -0.47 7.93 9.75
N LYS A 110 0.23 7.84 8.62
CA LYS A 110 1.16 6.76 8.29
C LYS A 110 2.47 7.37 7.85
N GLN A 111 3.50 7.17 8.66
CA GLN A 111 4.85 7.55 8.28
C GLN A 111 5.35 6.65 7.15
N ASN A 112 6.04 7.25 6.20
CA ASN A 112 6.80 6.55 5.19
C ASN A 112 8.11 6.09 5.84
N THR A 113 8.18 4.81 6.18
CA THR A 113 9.23 4.23 7.03
C THR A 113 10.50 3.83 6.27
N GLY A 114 10.65 4.25 5.01
CA GLY A 114 11.87 4.04 4.23
C GLY A 114 11.71 3.07 3.05
N PRO A 115 11.12 1.86 3.19
CA PRO A 115 10.94 0.94 2.07
C PRO A 115 10.08 1.54 0.95
N ILE A 116 10.53 1.37 -0.30
CA ILE A 116 9.82 1.85 -1.50
C ILE A 116 8.45 1.18 -1.62
N ALA A 117 8.36 -0.12 -1.28
CA ALA A 117 7.12 -0.88 -1.27
C ALA A 117 6.06 -0.26 -0.35
N TRP A 118 6.50 0.28 0.78
CA TRP A 118 5.60 0.98 1.71
C TRP A 118 5.19 2.34 1.16
N SER A 119 6.12 3.10 0.57
CA SER A 119 5.81 4.37 -0.10
C SER A 119 4.77 4.18 -1.21
N LYS A 120 4.95 3.18 -2.08
CA LYS A 120 4.03 2.85 -3.18
C LYS A 120 2.67 2.40 -2.66
N CYS A 121 2.64 1.60 -1.59
CA CYS A 121 1.40 1.28 -0.87
C CYS A 121 0.63 2.54 -0.45
N LEU A 122 1.32 3.57 0.05
CA LEU A 122 0.68 4.85 0.42
C LEU A 122 0.17 5.63 -0.80
N ASP A 123 0.82 5.53 -1.95
CA ASP A 123 0.34 6.14 -3.19
C ASP A 123 -0.95 5.46 -3.67
N TYR A 124 -1.05 4.14 -3.59
CA TYR A 124 -2.27 3.41 -3.92
C TYR A 124 -3.45 3.76 -3.01
N PHE A 125 -3.22 4.18 -1.75
CA PHE A 125 -4.30 4.67 -0.89
C PHE A 125 -5.06 5.86 -1.51
N LYS A 126 -4.37 6.73 -2.26
CA LYS A 126 -4.98 7.87 -2.94
C LYS A 126 -5.97 7.44 -4.01
N MET A 127 -5.81 6.23 -4.56
CA MET A 127 -6.65 5.67 -5.62
C MET A 127 -7.87 4.90 -5.09
N LEU A 128 -7.97 4.65 -3.76
CA LEU A 128 -9.04 3.83 -3.21
C LEU A 128 -10.43 4.46 -3.43
N PRO A 129 -11.43 3.65 -3.85
CA PRO A 129 -12.78 4.13 -4.06
C PRO A 129 -13.43 4.55 -2.72
N TYR A 130 -14.39 5.49 -2.79
CA TYR A 130 -15.04 6.08 -1.61
C TYR A 130 -15.56 5.09 -0.55
N PRO A 131 -16.10 3.89 -0.88
CA PRO A 131 -16.53 2.92 0.14
C PRO A 131 -15.39 2.35 1.01
N CYS A 132 -14.17 2.38 0.48
CA CYS A 132 -12.95 1.88 1.11
C CYS A 132 -12.23 2.95 1.94
N ARG A 133 -12.41 4.23 1.58
CA ARG A 133 -12.18 5.34 2.50
C ARG A 133 -13.24 5.22 3.58
N GLY A 134 -12.86 4.93 4.82
CA GLY A 134 -13.84 4.90 5.90
C GLY A 134 -14.64 6.21 5.91
N ILE A 135 -15.92 6.15 6.30
CA ILE A 135 -16.59 7.32 6.90
C ILE A 135 -15.96 7.49 8.29
N GLY A 136 -14.65 7.70 8.34
CA GLY A 136 -13.97 8.06 9.56
C GLY A 136 -14.47 9.44 9.88
N ASN A 137 -15.19 9.58 11.00
CA ASN A 137 -15.46 10.89 11.55
C ASN A 137 -14.12 11.39 12.10
N PHE A 138 -13.36 12.02 11.22
CA PHE A 138 -12.15 12.76 11.54
C PHE A 138 -12.56 14.21 11.81
N GLN A 139 -12.04 14.78 12.89
CA GLN A 139 -12.22 16.19 13.24
C GLN A 139 -10.84 16.78 13.49
N LEU A 140 -10.45 17.80 12.72
CA LEU A 140 -9.28 18.63 12.99
C LEU A 140 -9.79 20.00 13.41
N ARG A 141 -9.84 20.27 14.72
CA ARG A 141 -10.30 21.56 15.24
C ARG A 141 -9.12 22.43 15.61
N LYS A 142 -9.18 23.69 15.19
CA LYS A 142 -8.23 24.74 15.59
C LYS A 142 -8.90 25.62 16.66
N ILE A 143 -8.25 25.79 17.81
CA ILE A 143 -8.82 26.48 18.98
C ILE A 143 -7.86 27.58 19.42
N TRP A 144 -8.31 28.83 19.34
CA TRP A 144 -7.54 29.98 19.82
C TRP A 144 -7.38 29.94 21.35
N LYS A 145 -6.14 30.12 21.82
CA LYS A 145 -5.80 30.21 23.23
C LYS A 145 -5.40 31.62 23.59
N GLU A 146 -6.35 32.37 24.16
CA GLU A 146 -6.17 33.79 24.48
C GLU A 146 -4.93 34.09 25.34
N LYS A 147 -4.63 33.22 26.32
CA LYS A 147 -3.45 33.37 27.19
C LYS A 147 -2.12 33.16 26.46
N LYS A 148 -2.11 32.32 25.43
CA LYS A 148 -0.90 31.96 24.68
C LYS A 148 -0.78 32.73 23.36
N LYS A 149 -1.85 33.41 22.94
CA LYS A 149 -1.95 34.15 21.66
C LYS A 149 -1.58 33.29 20.46
N CYS A 150 -2.06 32.05 20.45
CA CYS A 150 -1.82 31.06 19.40
C CYS A 150 -2.95 30.03 19.38
N HIS A 151 -2.97 29.19 18.34
CA HIS A 151 -3.91 28.11 18.18
C HIS A 151 -3.36 26.77 18.68
N GLU A 152 -4.14 26.07 19.50
CA GLU A 152 -3.96 24.64 19.73
C GLU A 152 -4.86 23.87 18.77
N PHE A 153 -4.43 22.67 18.36
CA PHE A 153 -5.22 21.81 17.49
C PHE A 153 -5.60 20.51 18.19
N MET A 154 -6.79 19.99 17.88
CA MET A 154 -7.24 18.67 18.30
C MET A 154 -7.52 17.82 17.07
N LEU A 155 -6.91 16.64 17.03
CA LEU A 155 -7.16 15.61 16.03
C LEU A 155 -7.99 14.49 16.67
N GLY A 156 -9.29 14.46 16.38
CA GLY A 156 -10.19 13.38 16.77
C GLY A 156 -10.40 12.41 15.61
N ILE A 157 -10.16 11.12 15.81
CA ILE A 157 -10.45 10.07 14.83
C ILE A 157 -11.45 9.10 15.46
N SER A 158 -12.71 9.17 15.06
CA SER A 158 -13.75 8.24 15.50
C SER A 158 -13.98 7.15 14.46
N LEU A 159 -13.89 5.89 14.91
CA LEU A 159 -14.06 4.70 14.09
C LEU A 159 -15.47 4.15 14.30
N VAL A 160 -16.25 4.03 13.22
CA VAL A 160 -17.40 3.14 13.19
C VAL A 160 -16.96 1.82 12.56
N THR A 161 -16.64 0.84 13.41
CA THR A 161 -16.41 -0.54 12.99
C THR A 161 -17.71 -1.32 13.13
N GLY A 162 -18.47 -1.41 12.03
CA GLY A 162 -19.54 -2.40 11.87
C GLY A 162 -19.07 -3.47 10.88
N GLY A 163 -18.96 -4.72 11.33
CA GLY A 163 -18.60 -5.86 10.48
C GLY A 163 -19.76 -6.27 9.57
N ARG A 164 -19.45 -6.73 8.35
CA ARG A 164 -20.42 -7.35 7.42
C ARG A 164 -19.75 -8.42 6.55
N ASN A 165 -20.57 -9.27 5.94
CA ASN A 165 -20.15 -10.38 5.07
C ASN A 165 -19.25 -9.93 3.90
N ALA A 166 -18.37 -10.86 3.51
CA ALA A 166 -17.53 -10.82 2.34
C ALA A 166 -18.33 -10.60 1.04
N GLN A 167 -17.87 -9.71 0.16
CA GLN A 167 -18.56 -9.33 -1.08
C GLN A 167 -17.59 -9.31 -2.26
N ARG A 168 -18.14 -9.28 -3.48
CA ARG A 168 -17.38 -8.86 -4.67
C ARG A 168 -16.56 -7.60 -4.30
N TRP A 169 -15.29 -7.55 -4.71
CA TRP A 169 -14.31 -6.45 -4.44
C TRP A 169 -13.56 -6.47 -3.10
N GLU A 170 -13.76 -7.49 -2.26
CA GLU A 170 -13.07 -7.52 -0.96
C GLU A 170 -11.57 -7.79 -1.06
N PHE A 171 -11.14 -8.62 -2.03
CA PHE A 171 -9.73 -8.93 -2.25
C PHE A 171 -9.31 -8.52 -3.68
N PRO A 172 -9.24 -7.21 -3.96
CA PRO A 172 -9.08 -6.68 -5.31
C PRO A 172 -7.70 -6.98 -5.91
N HIS A 173 -6.73 -7.40 -5.10
CA HIS A 173 -5.38 -7.77 -5.53
C HIS A 173 -5.25 -9.24 -5.94
N MET A 174 -6.29 -10.06 -5.78
CA MET A 174 -6.21 -11.49 -6.11
C MET A 174 -5.96 -11.69 -7.61
N ALA A 175 -4.96 -12.51 -7.92
CA ALA A 175 -4.70 -13.01 -9.25
C ALA A 175 -4.92 -14.53 -9.31
N LEU A 176 -5.51 -15.00 -10.40
CA LEU A 176 -5.60 -16.42 -10.74
C LEU A 176 -4.69 -16.68 -11.94
N LEU A 177 -3.79 -17.66 -11.83
CA LEU A 177 -2.71 -17.92 -12.79
C LEU A 177 -3.04 -19.08 -13.72
N GLY A 178 -2.87 -18.82 -15.02
CA GLY A 178 -3.25 -19.71 -16.12
C GLY A 178 -2.05 -20.27 -16.88
N TYR A 179 -2.13 -21.55 -17.27
CA TYR A 179 -1.11 -22.30 -18.00
C TYR A 179 -1.68 -22.85 -19.31
N GLY A 180 -0.87 -22.87 -20.37
CA GLY A 180 -1.24 -23.34 -21.70
C GLY A 180 -1.03 -22.27 -22.78
N ASP A 181 -1.11 -22.69 -24.04
CA ASP A 181 -0.80 -21.85 -25.19
C ASP A 181 -1.96 -20.93 -25.64
N ASP A 182 -3.20 -21.28 -25.26
CA ASP A 182 -4.41 -20.54 -25.60
C ASP A 182 -5.23 -20.19 -24.36
N GLU A 183 -5.69 -18.94 -24.29
CA GLU A 183 -6.43 -18.38 -23.15
C GLU A 183 -7.74 -19.13 -22.84
N ASN A 184 -8.43 -19.62 -23.87
CA ASN A 184 -9.73 -20.30 -23.69
C ASN A 184 -9.55 -21.71 -23.13
N SER A 185 -8.41 -22.34 -23.44
CA SER A 185 -8.04 -23.66 -22.94
C SER A 185 -7.14 -23.63 -21.69
N ALA A 186 -6.76 -22.44 -21.25
CA ALA A 186 -5.83 -22.27 -20.15
C ALA A 186 -6.34 -22.92 -18.87
N GLN A 187 -5.46 -23.68 -18.22
CA GLN A 187 -5.70 -24.32 -16.93
C GLN A 187 -5.35 -23.33 -15.82
N TRP A 188 -6.27 -23.07 -14.89
CA TRP A 188 -6.09 -22.05 -13.86
C TRP A 188 -5.81 -22.70 -12.49
N LEU A 189 -4.53 -22.77 -12.09
CA LEU A 189 -4.09 -23.69 -11.03
C LEU A 189 -3.37 -23.03 -9.84
N CYS A 190 -2.86 -21.81 -9.97
CA CYS A 190 -2.21 -21.09 -8.87
C CYS A 190 -2.86 -19.73 -8.64
N GLY A 191 -2.63 -19.19 -7.44
CA GLY A 191 -2.94 -17.82 -7.08
C GLY A 191 -1.73 -16.89 -7.20
N GLY A 192 -2.01 -15.60 -7.09
CA GLY A 192 -1.02 -14.55 -6.97
C GLY A 192 -1.63 -13.30 -6.35
N SER A 193 -0.80 -12.28 -6.15
CA SER A 193 -1.21 -10.97 -5.65
C SER A 193 -0.67 -9.88 -6.56
N VAL A 194 -1.53 -9.03 -7.09
CA VAL A 194 -1.11 -7.81 -7.79
C VAL A 194 -0.43 -6.89 -6.78
N ILE A 195 0.78 -6.41 -7.10
CA ILE A 195 1.57 -5.54 -6.20
C ILE A 195 1.98 -4.22 -6.85
N SER A 196 1.86 -4.13 -8.18
CA SER A 196 2.00 -2.90 -8.95
C SER A 196 1.25 -2.99 -10.28
N GLU A 197 1.33 -1.94 -11.07
CA GLU A 197 0.70 -1.79 -12.39
C GLU A 197 1.16 -2.84 -13.40
N ARG A 198 2.27 -3.54 -13.14
CA ARG A 198 2.78 -4.59 -14.04
C ARG A 198 3.20 -5.87 -13.34
N PHE A 199 3.22 -5.90 -12.01
CA PHE A 199 3.80 -7.02 -11.28
C PHE A 199 2.81 -7.74 -10.40
N ILE A 200 2.88 -9.07 -10.49
CA ILE A 200 2.14 -10.02 -9.66
C ILE A 200 3.16 -10.83 -8.85
N LEU A 201 2.96 -10.88 -7.54
CA LEU A 201 3.69 -11.72 -6.61
C LEU A 201 3.05 -13.11 -6.52
N THR A 202 3.85 -14.16 -6.63
CA THR A 202 3.38 -15.56 -6.48
C THR A 202 4.49 -16.44 -5.90
N ALA A 203 4.22 -17.74 -5.74
CA ALA A 203 5.23 -18.73 -5.36
C ALA A 203 6.07 -19.13 -6.58
N ALA A 204 7.35 -19.41 -6.38
CA ALA A 204 8.23 -19.83 -7.47
C ALA A 204 7.83 -21.19 -8.05
N HIS A 205 7.28 -22.09 -7.25
CA HIS A 205 6.78 -23.37 -7.75
C HIS A 205 5.56 -23.22 -8.69
N CYS A 206 4.89 -22.05 -8.71
CA CYS A 206 3.79 -21.76 -9.62
C CYS A 206 4.27 -21.31 -11.01
N ILE A 207 5.57 -21.09 -11.25
CA ILE A 207 5.99 -20.54 -12.56
C ILE A 207 6.00 -21.59 -13.67
N PHE A 208 6.06 -22.86 -13.34
CA PHE A 208 6.16 -23.97 -14.28
C PHE A 208 5.49 -25.22 -13.75
N THR A 209 4.77 -25.92 -14.62
CA THR A 209 4.25 -27.27 -14.37
C THR A 209 4.75 -28.22 -15.45
N ARG A 210 4.99 -29.49 -15.08
CA ARG A 210 5.51 -30.49 -16.03
C ARG A 210 4.56 -30.76 -17.21
N ASP A 211 3.26 -30.74 -16.94
CA ASP A 211 2.24 -31.13 -17.91
C ASP A 211 1.75 -29.95 -18.77
N LEU A 212 1.86 -28.70 -18.28
CA LEU A 212 1.28 -27.52 -18.93
C LEU A 212 2.31 -26.44 -19.28
N GLY A 213 3.57 -26.62 -18.88
CA GLY A 213 4.64 -25.66 -19.16
C GLY A 213 4.62 -24.44 -18.24
N ASN A 214 5.10 -23.32 -18.77
CA ASN A 214 5.23 -22.06 -18.05
C ASN A 214 3.85 -21.40 -17.79
N VAL A 215 3.76 -20.66 -16.69
CA VAL A 215 2.64 -19.72 -16.48
C VAL A 215 2.58 -18.72 -17.64
N SER A 216 1.41 -18.58 -18.24
CA SER A 216 1.22 -17.80 -19.47
C SER A 216 0.25 -16.64 -19.29
N TYR A 217 -0.68 -16.75 -18.33
CA TYR A 217 -1.72 -15.74 -18.11
C TYR A 217 -1.94 -15.45 -16.63
N ALA A 218 -2.43 -14.25 -16.34
CA ALA A 218 -3.02 -13.87 -15.06
C ALA A 218 -4.40 -13.27 -15.28
N ALA A 219 -5.41 -13.80 -14.59
CA ALA A 219 -6.77 -13.27 -14.55
C ALA A 219 -6.99 -12.50 -13.26
N LEU A 220 -7.50 -11.28 -13.38
CA LEU A 220 -7.67 -10.32 -12.29
C LEU A 220 -9.13 -9.85 -12.19
N GLY A 221 -9.55 -9.35 -11.03
CA GLY A 221 -10.86 -8.72 -10.82
C GLY A 221 -12.08 -9.66 -10.80
N LEU A 222 -11.88 -10.96 -10.98
CA LEU A 222 -12.91 -11.99 -10.87
C LEU A 222 -13.21 -12.35 -9.40
N LEU A 223 -14.46 -12.71 -9.12
CA LEU A 223 -14.87 -13.32 -7.84
C LEU A 223 -15.08 -14.82 -8.01
N LYS A 224 -15.65 -15.22 -9.16
CA LYS A 224 -15.99 -16.60 -9.47
C LYS A 224 -15.23 -17.10 -10.69
N ARG A 225 -14.86 -18.38 -10.70
CA ARG A 225 -14.31 -19.07 -11.87
C ARG A 225 -15.36 -19.24 -12.99
N THR A 226 -16.63 -19.10 -12.66
CA THR A 226 -17.76 -19.09 -13.59
C THR A 226 -18.26 -17.67 -13.92
N ASP A 227 -17.60 -16.60 -13.43
CA ASP A 227 -17.93 -15.24 -13.86
C ASP A 227 -17.73 -15.13 -15.40
N PRO A 228 -18.58 -14.37 -16.12
CA PRO A 228 -18.38 -14.10 -17.54
C PRO A 228 -16.98 -13.59 -17.84
N LYS A 229 -16.38 -14.02 -18.97
CA LYS A 229 -14.99 -13.71 -19.32
C LYS A 229 -14.71 -12.21 -19.44
N GLU A 230 -15.73 -11.41 -19.73
CA GLU A 230 -15.63 -9.95 -19.79
C GLU A 230 -15.35 -9.32 -18.41
N LEU A 231 -15.61 -10.05 -17.32
CA LEU A 231 -15.24 -9.63 -15.96
C LEU A 231 -13.82 -10.06 -15.58
N TRP A 232 -13.18 -10.91 -16.38
CA TRP A 232 -11.81 -11.35 -16.18
C TRP A 232 -10.91 -10.34 -16.87
N ASN A 233 -10.18 -9.55 -16.09
CA ASN A 233 -9.12 -8.74 -16.66
C ASN A 233 -7.89 -9.64 -16.87
N ILE A 234 -7.77 -10.22 -18.07
CA ILE A 234 -6.74 -11.21 -18.39
C ILE A 234 -5.52 -10.53 -19.01
N HIS A 235 -4.36 -10.81 -18.45
CA HIS A 235 -3.07 -10.33 -18.91
C HIS A 235 -2.16 -11.51 -19.28
N LYS A 236 -1.45 -11.40 -20.41
CA LYS A 236 -0.35 -12.30 -20.73
C LYS A 236 0.87 -12.00 -19.86
N ILE A 237 1.60 -13.05 -19.50
CA ILE A 237 2.86 -12.93 -18.76
C ILE A 237 3.99 -12.71 -19.77
N LYS A 238 4.64 -11.55 -19.65
CA LYS A 238 5.79 -11.17 -20.48
C LYS A 238 7.09 -11.72 -19.92
N ARG A 239 7.27 -11.66 -18.60
CA ARG A 239 8.51 -12.09 -17.95
C ARG A 239 8.19 -12.82 -16.64
N ILE A 240 8.90 -13.93 -16.43
CA ILE A 240 8.85 -14.75 -15.21
C ILE A 240 10.18 -14.55 -14.49
N ILE A 241 10.13 -14.13 -13.22
CA ILE A 241 11.32 -13.77 -12.45
C ILE A 241 11.28 -14.53 -11.11
N PRO A 242 11.79 -15.78 -11.05
CA PRO A 242 11.97 -16.47 -9.79
C PRO A 242 13.04 -15.79 -8.94
N HIS A 243 12.96 -15.95 -7.63
CA HIS A 243 14.08 -15.60 -6.76
C HIS A 243 15.35 -16.35 -7.20
N PRO A 244 16.53 -15.70 -7.27
CA PRO A 244 17.75 -16.34 -7.79
C PRO A 244 18.21 -17.55 -6.99
N GLU A 245 17.87 -17.61 -5.70
CA GLU A 245 18.18 -18.74 -4.81
C GLU A 245 17.09 -19.84 -4.81
N TYR A 246 16.04 -19.71 -5.60
CA TYR A 246 15.04 -20.76 -5.75
C TYR A 246 15.63 -21.92 -6.57
N ASN A 247 15.78 -23.08 -5.92
CA ASN A 247 16.39 -24.26 -6.54
C ASN A 247 15.57 -25.53 -6.26
N PRO A 248 14.49 -25.81 -7.03
CA PRO A 248 13.66 -26.98 -6.83
C PRO A 248 14.51 -28.28 -6.95
N PRO A 249 14.28 -29.31 -6.11
CA PRO A 249 13.09 -29.53 -5.29
C PRO A 249 13.15 -28.88 -3.89
N SER A 250 14.15 -28.04 -3.60
CA SER A 250 14.23 -27.28 -2.35
C SER A 250 12.94 -26.48 -2.11
N LYS A 251 12.57 -26.36 -0.83
CA LYS A 251 11.40 -25.60 -0.36
C LYS A 251 11.73 -24.18 0.14
N TYR A 252 12.98 -23.74 0.00
CA TYR A 252 13.41 -22.38 0.34
C TYR A 252 13.24 -21.45 -0.87
N HIS A 253 13.16 -20.14 -0.59
CA HIS A 253 13.07 -19.08 -1.60
C HIS A 253 11.91 -19.28 -2.60
N ASP A 254 10.80 -19.86 -2.13
CA ASP A 254 9.64 -20.16 -2.98
C ASP A 254 8.79 -18.90 -3.21
N ILE A 255 9.32 -18.01 -4.05
CA ILE A 255 8.75 -16.70 -4.39
C ILE A 255 9.19 -16.27 -5.79
N ALA A 256 8.26 -15.70 -6.55
CA ALA A 256 8.47 -15.24 -7.92
C ALA A 256 7.67 -13.97 -8.21
N LEU A 257 8.18 -13.17 -9.14
CA LEU A 257 7.48 -12.05 -9.73
C LEU A 257 7.10 -12.39 -11.18
N LEU A 258 5.88 -12.04 -11.55
CA LEU A 258 5.39 -12.14 -12.92
C LEU A 258 5.16 -10.71 -13.44
N GLU A 259 5.79 -10.36 -14.55
CA GLU A 259 5.56 -9.10 -15.26
C GLU A 259 4.51 -9.32 -16.35
N THR A 260 3.44 -8.53 -16.33
CA THR A 260 2.42 -8.54 -17.36
C THR A 260 2.87 -7.79 -18.62
N GLU A 261 2.44 -8.27 -19.78
CA GLU A 261 2.72 -7.62 -21.06
C GLU A 261 2.09 -6.22 -21.14
N THR A 262 0.83 -6.13 -20.71
CA THR A 262 0.07 -4.89 -20.63
C THR A 262 -0.05 -4.38 -19.20
N GLU A 263 -0.20 -3.07 -19.05
CA GLU A 263 -0.39 -2.43 -17.75
C GLU A 263 -1.76 -2.76 -17.15
N ILE A 264 -1.77 -3.01 -15.85
CA ILE A 264 -2.93 -3.32 -15.05
C ILE A 264 -3.59 -2.00 -14.65
N ASN A 265 -4.73 -1.70 -15.26
CA ASN A 265 -5.50 -0.51 -14.92
C ASN A 265 -6.25 -0.72 -13.61
N PHE A 266 -5.86 0.03 -12.58
CA PHE A 266 -6.53 -0.02 -11.29
C PHE A 266 -7.89 0.67 -11.31
N GLY A 267 -8.80 0.14 -10.49
CA GLY A 267 -10.15 0.65 -10.35
C GLY A 267 -10.84 0.06 -9.13
N LYS A 268 -12.16 0.21 -9.05
CA LYS A 268 -12.95 -0.26 -7.89
C LYS A 268 -12.74 -1.75 -7.56
N ASN A 269 -12.40 -2.52 -8.57
CA ASN A 269 -12.45 -3.98 -8.58
C ASN A 269 -11.07 -4.63 -8.60
N LEU A 270 -10.04 -3.82 -8.81
CA LEU A 270 -8.68 -4.24 -9.05
C LEU A 270 -7.75 -3.18 -8.49
N LEU A 271 -7.07 -3.53 -7.41
CA LEU A 271 -6.16 -2.67 -6.68
C LEU A 271 -4.99 -3.55 -6.24
N PRO A 272 -3.77 -3.03 -6.22
CA PRO A 272 -2.62 -3.79 -5.75
C PRO A 272 -2.75 -4.05 -4.25
N ALA A 273 -2.01 -5.02 -3.72
CA ALA A 273 -1.81 -5.18 -2.29
C ALA A 273 -0.56 -4.43 -1.83
N CYS A 274 -0.53 -4.06 -0.55
CA CYS A 274 0.71 -3.63 0.09
C CYS A 274 1.57 -4.84 0.46
N LEU A 275 2.89 -4.63 0.55
CA LEU A 275 3.81 -5.64 1.06
C LEU A 275 4.14 -5.37 2.52
N ASP A 276 4.25 -6.42 3.34
CA ASP A 276 4.75 -6.28 4.69
C ASP A 276 6.26 -5.97 4.67
N THR A 277 6.64 -4.84 5.25
CA THR A 277 8.02 -4.39 5.33
C THR A 277 8.64 -4.62 6.71
N GLY A 278 8.11 -5.62 7.45
CA GLY A 278 8.57 -6.00 8.79
C GLY A 278 7.91 -5.22 9.92
N MET A 279 6.92 -4.37 9.62
CA MET A 279 6.18 -3.60 10.62
C MET A 279 4.97 -4.35 11.19
N ASN A 280 4.55 -5.44 10.55
CA ASN A 280 3.36 -6.17 10.94
C ASN A 280 3.60 -7.08 12.15
N LYS A 281 2.96 -6.75 13.28
CA LYS A 281 3.01 -7.55 14.52
C LYS A 281 1.75 -8.39 14.75
N LYS A 282 0.88 -8.52 13.74
CA LYS A 282 -0.38 -9.26 13.90
C LYS A 282 -0.13 -10.77 13.93
N TRP A 283 -0.74 -11.42 14.93
CA TRP A 283 -0.75 -12.88 15.09
C TRP A 283 -1.85 -13.58 14.29
N SER A 284 -2.72 -12.82 13.61
CA SER A 284 -3.80 -13.34 12.79
C SER A 284 -3.68 -12.78 11.39
N ALA A 285 -3.83 -13.64 10.39
CA ALA A 285 -3.85 -13.30 8.99
C ALA A 285 -4.97 -14.06 8.27
N GLU A 286 -5.32 -13.62 7.08
CA GLU A 286 -6.32 -14.22 6.21
C GLU A 286 -5.59 -14.82 5.01
N ALA A 287 -5.86 -16.07 4.69
CA ALA A 287 -5.48 -16.67 3.42
C ALA A 287 -6.71 -16.68 2.51
N SER A 288 -6.53 -16.41 1.23
CA SER A 288 -7.62 -16.40 0.25
C SER A 288 -7.21 -17.01 -1.07
N GLY A 289 -8.14 -17.70 -1.73
CA GLY A 289 -7.90 -18.34 -3.02
C GLY A 289 -9.08 -19.16 -3.53
N TRP A 290 -8.86 -19.80 -4.68
CA TRP A 290 -9.83 -20.68 -5.35
C TRP A 290 -9.41 -22.15 -5.29
N GLY A 291 -8.64 -22.51 -4.27
CA GLY A 291 -8.18 -23.86 -4.03
C GLY A 291 -9.30 -24.85 -3.70
N GLN A 292 -8.90 -26.10 -3.52
CA GLN A 292 -9.80 -27.20 -3.21
C GLN A 292 -10.49 -26.96 -1.87
N LEU A 293 -11.79 -27.27 -1.77
CA LEU A 293 -12.59 -27.13 -0.55
C LEU A 293 -12.32 -28.25 0.49
N GLY A 294 -11.15 -28.88 0.42
CA GLY A 294 -10.71 -30.02 1.22
C GLY A 294 -9.92 -31.04 0.40
N HIS A 295 -9.32 -32.02 1.07
CA HIS A 295 -8.50 -33.05 0.42
C HIS A 295 -9.28 -33.81 -0.65
N LYS A 296 -8.77 -33.79 -1.90
CA LYS A 296 -9.37 -34.44 -3.09
C LYS A 296 -10.80 -33.97 -3.40
N LYS A 297 -11.13 -32.72 -3.04
CA LYS A 297 -12.39 -32.08 -3.44
C LYS A 297 -12.18 -31.17 -4.65
N ASP A 298 -13.29 -30.75 -5.24
CA ASP A 298 -13.29 -29.79 -6.34
C ASP A 298 -12.72 -28.43 -5.92
N LEU A 299 -12.18 -27.71 -6.91
CA LEU A 299 -11.75 -26.32 -6.75
C LEU A 299 -12.95 -25.42 -6.44
N ALA A 300 -12.74 -24.44 -5.57
CA ALA A 300 -13.78 -23.49 -5.25
C ALA A 300 -14.12 -22.62 -6.48
N ASP A 301 -15.39 -22.57 -6.86
CA ASP A 301 -15.85 -21.64 -7.89
C ASP A 301 -15.74 -20.19 -7.39
N THR A 302 -16.24 -19.91 -6.19
CA THR A 302 -16.20 -18.58 -5.57
C THR A 302 -14.96 -18.44 -4.67
N LEU A 303 -14.29 -17.29 -4.72
CA LEU A 303 -13.12 -16.98 -3.87
C LEU A 303 -13.43 -17.26 -2.40
N GLN A 304 -12.58 -18.06 -1.75
CA GLN A 304 -12.70 -18.41 -0.34
C GLN A 304 -11.71 -17.60 0.49
N VAL A 305 -12.03 -17.46 1.78
CA VAL A 305 -11.19 -16.76 2.76
C VAL A 305 -11.21 -17.54 4.06
N VAL A 306 -10.03 -17.68 4.67
CA VAL A 306 -9.89 -18.30 5.98
C VAL A 306 -8.96 -17.48 6.87
N THR A 307 -9.40 -17.20 8.10
CA THR A 307 -8.55 -16.56 9.11
C THR A 307 -7.70 -17.61 9.81
N LEU A 308 -6.39 -17.46 9.72
CA LEU A 308 -5.38 -18.33 10.31
C LEU A 308 -4.60 -17.61 11.40
N ARG A 309 -4.04 -18.39 12.32
CA ARG A 309 -3.15 -17.90 13.39
C ARG A 309 -1.72 -18.28 13.10
N LYS A 310 -0.81 -17.35 13.40
CA LYS A 310 0.62 -17.59 13.34
C LYS A 310 0.99 -18.55 14.47
N PHE A 311 1.74 -19.59 14.16
CA PHE A 311 2.36 -20.47 15.14
C PHE A 311 3.67 -19.86 15.64
N GLU A 312 4.08 -20.25 16.85
CA GLU A 312 5.40 -19.88 17.35
C GLU A 312 6.51 -20.54 16.55
N GLU A 313 7.70 -19.96 16.55
CA GLU A 313 8.83 -20.44 15.75
C GLU A 313 9.26 -21.86 16.17
N THR A 314 9.19 -22.15 17.47
CA THR A 314 9.43 -23.48 18.05
C THR A 314 8.40 -24.51 17.61
N GLU A 315 7.12 -24.11 17.54
CA GLU A 315 6.04 -24.95 17.03
C GLU A 315 6.23 -25.22 15.53
N CYS A 316 6.53 -24.20 14.73
CA CYS A 316 6.82 -24.36 13.30
C CYS A 316 8.00 -25.30 13.07
N ALA A 317 9.09 -25.17 13.82
CA ALA A 317 10.24 -26.07 13.73
C ALA A 317 9.88 -27.53 14.05
N THR A 318 8.97 -27.75 15.00
CA THR A 318 8.47 -29.08 15.35
C THR A 318 7.56 -29.65 14.27
N LEU A 319 6.68 -28.82 13.69
CA LEU A 319 5.73 -29.23 12.65
C LEU A 319 6.43 -29.50 11.30
N PHE A 320 7.51 -28.79 11.02
CA PHE A 320 8.29 -28.85 9.78
C PHE A 320 9.76 -29.20 10.05
N PRO A 321 10.03 -30.43 10.52
CA PRO A 321 11.38 -30.88 10.77
C PRO A 321 12.16 -31.06 9.46
N GLN A 322 13.48 -31.19 9.58
CA GLN A 322 14.37 -31.45 8.45
C GLN A 322 13.93 -32.70 7.68
N HIS A 323 13.86 -32.58 6.35
CA HIS A 323 13.66 -33.70 5.44
C HIS A 323 14.33 -33.43 4.09
N ARG A 324 14.26 -34.41 3.16
CA ARG A 324 15.01 -34.36 1.88
C ARG A 324 14.86 -33.06 1.05
N HIS A 325 13.72 -32.37 1.15
CA HIS A 325 13.39 -31.16 0.40
C HIS A 325 13.42 -29.89 1.26
N LEU A 326 13.56 -30.04 2.58
CA LEU A 326 13.68 -28.98 3.58
C LEU A 326 14.91 -29.30 4.44
N LYS A 327 16.09 -29.22 3.81
CA LYS A 327 17.35 -29.77 4.34
C LYS A 327 17.83 -29.13 5.64
N HIS A 328 17.37 -27.93 5.97
CA HIS A 328 17.71 -27.23 7.21
C HIS A 328 16.50 -27.08 8.13
N GLY A 329 15.38 -27.77 7.85
CA GLY A 329 14.12 -27.57 8.56
C GLY A 329 13.50 -26.18 8.31
N TYR A 330 12.55 -25.81 9.14
CA TYR A 330 11.94 -24.48 9.15
C TYR A 330 12.97 -23.36 9.33
N ASP A 331 12.93 -22.37 8.45
CA ASP A 331 13.75 -21.14 8.54
C ASP A 331 12.85 -19.95 8.90
N HIS A 332 12.92 -19.50 10.15
CA HIS A 332 12.09 -18.41 10.67
C HIS A 332 12.33 -17.04 10.02
N GLU A 333 13.48 -16.81 9.39
CA GLU A 333 13.73 -15.54 8.70
C GLU A 333 12.99 -15.50 7.36
N LYS A 334 12.99 -16.64 6.65
CA LYS A 334 12.51 -16.75 5.27
C LYS A 334 11.09 -17.31 5.18
N GLN A 335 10.63 -17.97 6.24
CA GLN A 335 9.37 -18.70 6.28
C GLN A 335 8.58 -18.34 7.54
N SER A 336 7.30 -18.71 7.52
CA SER A 336 6.40 -18.62 8.65
C SER A 336 5.32 -19.68 8.48
N CYS A 337 4.81 -20.24 9.58
CA CYS A 337 3.72 -21.19 9.51
C CYS A 337 2.45 -20.66 10.18
N TYR A 338 1.32 -20.87 9.51
CA TYR A 338 0.00 -20.42 9.92
C TYR A 338 -0.99 -21.56 9.78
N GLY A 339 -1.99 -21.59 10.65
CA GLY A 339 -3.01 -22.62 10.64
C GLY A 339 -4.04 -22.40 11.74
N SER A 340 -4.66 -23.48 12.20
CA SER A 340 -5.57 -23.45 13.34
C SER A 340 -5.27 -24.56 14.33
N HIS A 341 -5.05 -24.17 15.60
CA HIS A 341 -4.83 -25.12 16.70
C HIS A 341 -6.07 -25.95 17.05
N SER A 342 -7.28 -25.47 16.75
CA SER A 342 -8.53 -26.04 17.28
C SER A 342 -9.61 -26.32 16.23
N LYS A 343 -9.41 -25.94 14.97
CA LYS A 343 -10.35 -26.16 13.87
C LYS A 343 -9.63 -26.76 12.67
N ILE A 344 -10.37 -27.43 11.80
CA ILE A 344 -9.89 -27.86 10.49
C ILE A 344 -10.01 -26.67 9.55
N LEU A 345 -9.03 -25.78 9.58
CA LEU A 345 -8.92 -24.59 8.74
C LEU A 345 -7.51 -24.59 8.14
N ASP A 346 -7.40 -24.79 6.84
CA ASP A 346 -6.12 -24.91 6.14
C ASP A 346 -6.23 -24.34 4.71
N THR A 347 -5.10 -23.95 4.13
CA THR A 347 -4.99 -23.64 2.69
C THR A 347 -4.77 -24.91 1.89
N CYS A 348 -5.37 -24.98 0.70
CA CYS A 348 -5.38 -26.21 -0.08
C CYS A 348 -4.77 -26.10 -1.46
N GLN A 349 -4.67 -27.25 -2.15
CA GLN A 349 -4.25 -27.31 -3.56
C GLN A 349 -5.06 -26.30 -4.37
N GLY A 350 -4.39 -25.42 -5.13
CA GLY A 350 -5.02 -24.32 -5.86
C GLY A 350 -5.06 -22.97 -5.14
N ASP A 351 -4.67 -22.89 -3.86
CA ASP A 351 -4.34 -21.63 -3.16
C ASP A 351 -2.84 -21.29 -3.23
N SER A 352 -2.03 -22.22 -3.78
CA SER A 352 -0.58 -22.08 -4.01
C SER A 352 -0.24 -20.77 -4.69
N GLY A 353 0.74 -20.05 -4.16
CA GLY A 353 1.13 -18.72 -4.66
C GLY A 353 0.19 -17.57 -4.29
N GLY A 354 -0.98 -17.87 -3.73
CA GLY A 354 -1.91 -16.88 -3.19
C GLY A 354 -1.40 -16.18 -1.93
N PRO A 355 -2.01 -15.05 -1.54
CA PRO A 355 -1.58 -14.27 -0.38
C PRO A 355 -2.04 -14.88 0.95
N LEU A 356 -1.12 -14.85 1.91
CA LEU A 356 -1.44 -14.68 3.32
C LEU A 356 -1.33 -13.20 3.66
N GLN A 357 -2.38 -12.63 4.22
CA GLN A 357 -2.55 -11.18 4.27
C GLN A 357 -3.22 -10.69 5.54
N THR A 358 -3.04 -9.42 5.85
CA THR A 358 -3.75 -8.79 6.96
C THR A 358 -4.50 -7.57 6.49
N ASN A 359 -5.74 -7.43 6.97
CA ASN A 359 -6.53 -6.22 6.78
C ASN A 359 -6.05 -5.16 7.79
N GLN A 360 -4.99 -4.43 7.44
CA GLN A 360 -4.56 -3.25 8.21
C GLN A 360 -5.32 -1.98 7.79
N PHE A 361 -5.73 -1.95 6.53
CA PHE A 361 -6.35 -0.81 5.88
C PHE A 361 -7.58 -1.34 5.14
N LYS A 362 -8.77 -0.80 5.43
CA LYS A 362 -10.02 -1.24 4.81
C LYS A 362 -9.89 -1.23 3.28
N CYS A 363 -10.12 -2.38 2.64
CA CYS A 363 -9.94 -2.65 1.20
C CYS A 363 -8.49 -2.58 0.65
N GLN A 364 -7.48 -2.43 1.48
CA GLN A 364 -6.08 -2.47 1.07
C GLN A 364 -5.33 -3.41 2.00
N TYR A 365 -5.10 -4.63 1.51
CA TYR A 365 -4.51 -5.69 2.29
C TYR A 365 -2.99 -5.60 2.25
N THR A 366 -2.36 -6.04 3.33
CA THR A 366 -0.91 -6.19 3.40
C THR A 366 -0.57 -7.66 3.31
N VAL A 367 0.10 -8.08 2.23
CA VAL A 367 0.61 -9.45 2.05
C VAL A 367 1.80 -9.64 2.99
N VAL A 368 1.63 -10.56 3.93
CA VAL A 368 2.67 -10.95 4.90
C VAL A 368 3.38 -12.24 4.49
N GLY A 369 2.72 -13.06 3.68
CA GLY A 369 3.27 -14.32 3.22
C GLY A 369 2.71 -14.75 1.87
N VAL A 370 3.44 -15.62 1.19
CA VAL A 370 3.00 -16.30 -0.04
C VAL A 370 2.80 -17.77 0.28
N THR A 371 1.63 -18.33 -0.06
CA THR A 371 1.30 -19.75 0.18
C THR A 371 2.27 -20.67 -0.57
N SER A 372 3.06 -21.47 0.16
CA SER A 372 4.16 -22.26 -0.41
C SER A 372 3.86 -23.76 -0.39
N PHE A 373 3.83 -24.40 0.78
CA PHE A 373 3.51 -25.83 0.92
C PHE A 373 2.89 -26.11 2.29
N GLY A 374 2.20 -27.22 2.46
CA GLY A 374 1.62 -27.62 3.74
C GLY A 374 1.58 -29.14 3.88
N LYS A 375 1.21 -29.61 5.07
CA LYS A 375 0.73 -31.00 5.22
C LYS A 375 -0.67 -31.11 4.61
N ASP A 376 -1.10 -32.32 4.28
CA ASP A 376 -2.36 -32.55 3.56
C ASP A 376 -3.55 -31.77 4.17
N CYS A 377 -4.36 -31.19 3.28
CA CYS A 377 -5.57 -30.47 3.61
C CYS A 377 -6.50 -31.22 4.56
N GLY A 378 -7.18 -30.50 5.43
CA GLY A 378 -8.31 -31.03 6.18
C GLY A 378 -7.92 -31.83 7.43
N ILE A 379 -6.69 -31.68 7.91
CA ILE A 379 -6.21 -32.28 9.16
C ILE A 379 -6.33 -31.24 10.29
N LEU A 380 -6.86 -31.65 11.45
CA LEU A 380 -6.94 -30.78 12.63
C LEU A 380 -5.54 -30.50 13.18
N GLY A 381 -5.23 -29.23 13.49
CA GLY A 381 -3.89 -28.82 13.93
C GLY A 381 -2.85 -28.78 12.80
N SER A 382 -3.28 -28.82 11.54
CA SER A 382 -2.39 -28.58 10.39
C SER A 382 -1.99 -27.11 10.32
N ALA A 383 -0.74 -26.90 9.90
CA ALA A 383 -0.21 -25.59 9.54
C ALA A 383 0.25 -25.65 8.08
N GLY A 384 0.01 -24.56 7.36
CA GLY A 384 0.61 -24.26 6.08
C GLY A 384 1.92 -23.48 6.27
N MET A 385 2.88 -23.72 5.38
CA MET A 385 4.11 -22.94 5.25
C MET A 385 3.92 -21.83 4.24
N TYR A 386 4.36 -20.63 4.64
CA TYR A 386 4.32 -19.42 3.84
C TYR A 386 5.71 -18.83 3.72
N THR A 387 6.08 -18.40 2.51
CA THR A 387 7.30 -17.61 2.28
C THR A 387 7.09 -16.22 2.87
N ARG A 388 7.97 -15.79 3.79
CA ARG A 388 7.81 -14.54 4.54
C ARG A 388 8.18 -13.33 3.68
N VAL A 389 7.19 -12.55 3.25
CA VAL A 389 7.37 -11.44 2.29
C VAL A 389 8.39 -10.40 2.76
N SER A 390 8.39 -10.06 4.06
CA SER A 390 9.26 -9.01 4.61
C SER A 390 10.75 -9.25 4.36
N TYR A 391 11.18 -10.51 4.29
CA TYR A 391 12.58 -10.85 3.99
C TYR A 391 12.97 -10.52 2.55
N TYR A 392 12.01 -10.63 1.62
CA TYR A 392 12.24 -10.49 0.19
C TYR A 392 11.95 -9.09 -0.35
N VAL A 393 11.49 -8.15 0.49
CA VAL A 393 11.19 -6.77 0.06
C VAL A 393 12.35 -6.11 -0.69
N PRO A 394 13.63 -6.19 -0.25
CA PRO A 394 14.73 -5.60 -1.01
C PRO A 394 14.87 -6.17 -2.43
N TRP A 395 14.69 -7.48 -2.59
CA TRP A 395 14.71 -8.14 -3.90
C TRP A 395 13.52 -7.71 -4.77
N ILE A 396 12.33 -7.60 -4.17
CA ILE A 396 11.12 -7.13 -4.86
C ILE A 396 11.30 -5.69 -5.33
N GLU A 397 11.74 -4.79 -4.45
CA GLU A 397 11.92 -3.37 -4.77
C GLU A 397 12.91 -3.16 -5.93
N GLY A 398 14.05 -3.85 -5.91
CA GLY A 398 15.05 -3.76 -6.97
C GLY A 398 14.60 -4.22 -8.36
N ILE A 399 13.47 -4.95 -8.45
CA ILE A 399 12.89 -5.42 -9.72
C ILE A 399 11.67 -4.60 -10.11
N VAL A 400 10.78 -4.33 -9.15
CA VAL A 400 9.47 -3.70 -9.40
C VAL A 400 9.59 -2.18 -9.50
N TRP A 401 10.51 -1.57 -8.76
CA TRP A 401 10.74 -0.12 -8.70
C TRP A 401 12.25 0.21 -8.79
N PRO A 402 12.92 -0.15 -9.89
CA PRO A 402 14.37 0.01 -10.02
C PRO A 402 14.80 1.48 -10.02
N GLU A 403 14.04 2.38 -10.66
CA GLU A 403 14.37 3.81 -10.74
C GLU A 403 14.37 4.47 -9.35
N GLU A 404 13.35 4.20 -8.54
CA GLU A 404 13.27 4.71 -7.16
C GLU A 404 14.35 4.09 -6.27
N THR A 405 14.75 2.85 -6.56
CA THR A 405 15.86 2.17 -5.87
C THR A 405 17.18 2.86 -6.20
N GLU A 406 17.42 3.20 -7.46
CA GLU A 406 18.61 3.93 -7.90
C GLU A 406 18.67 5.35 -7.32
N GLU A 407 17.56 6.09 -7.31
CA GLU A 407 17.48 7.41 -6.71
C GLU A 407 17.74 7.37 -5.20
N ARG A 408 17.17 6.38 -4.51
CA ARG A 408 17.44 6.16 -3.08
C ARG A 408 18.90 5.82 -2.83
N MET A 409 19.50 4.92 -3.61
CA MET A 409 20.93 4.60 -3.52
C MET A 409 21.83 5.82 -3.77
N LYS A 410 21.48 6.69 -4.73
CA LYS A 410 22.19 7.97 -4.96
C LYS A 410 22.09 8.88 -3.74
N LYS A 411 20.90 8.98 -3.12
CA LYS A 411 20.66 9.77 -1.90
C LYS A 411 21.38 9.21 -0.67
N ASP A 412 21.45 7.89 -0.55
CA ASP A 412 22.16 7.18 0.50
C ASP A 412 23.68 7.15 0.26
N ASN A 413 24.20 7.52 -0.91
CA ASN A 413 25.66 7.71 -1.12
C ASN A 413 26.09 9.18 -0.97
N LEU A 414 25.16 10.13 -1.11
CA LEU A 414 25.41 11.56 -0.91
C LEU A 414 25.88 11.92 0.52
N TRP A 415 25.59 11.12 1.54
CA TRP A 415 26.16 11.32 2.88
C TRP A 415 27.61 10.86 2.99
N LEU A 416 28.01 9.82 2.23
CA LEU A 416 29.40 9.35 2.15
C LEU A 416 30.26 10.39 1.43
N ASP A 417 29.76 10.95 0.33
CA ASP A 417 30.45 12.02 -0.39
C ASP A 417 30.57 13.30 0.47
N LYS A 418 29.51 13.64 1.24
CA LYS A 418 29.60 14.73 2.22
C LYS A 418 30.60 14.44 3.35
N TRP A 419 30.69 13.21 3.83
CA TRP A 419 31.62 12.81 4.88
C TRP A 419 33.08 12.82 4.41
N LEU A 420 33.37 12.27 3.22
CA LEU A 420 34.69 12.27 2.59
C LEU A 420 35.18 13.69 2.25
N ASN A 421 34.29 14.57 1.81
CA ASN A 421 34.60 15.98 1.57
C ASN A 421 34.70 16.81 2.86
N SER A 422 34.16 16.33 3.99
CA SER A 422 34.30 16.99 5.31
C SER A 422 35.54 16.57 6.10
N THR A 423 36.20 15.48 5.68
CA THR A 423 37.43 14.95 6.29
C THR A 423 38.70 15.31 5.51
N SER A 424 38.55 16.07 4.42
CA SER A 424 39.63 16.56 3.56
C SER A 424 39.86 18.08 3.67
N GLN A 425 39.40 18.72 4.75
CA GLN A 425 39.74 20.10 5.15
C GLN A 425 40.48 20.14 6.48
#